data_AF-A4GUC3-F1
#
_entry.id   AF-A4GUC3-F1
#
_cell.length_a   1.000
_cell.length_b   1.000
_cell.length_c   1.000
_cell.angle_alpha   90.00
_cell.angle_beta   90.00
_cell.angle_gamma   90.00
#
_symmetry.space_group_name_H-M   'P 1'
#
loop_
_entity.id
_entity.type
_entity.pdbx_description
1 polymer ?
#
loop_
_entity_poly.entity_id
_entity_poly.type
_entity_poly.pdbx_seq_one_letter_code
_entity_poly.pdbx_strand_id
1 'polypeptide(L)' 'MKVFSALFLVGLLLAFLAFAAGDEEDSSKPLVRVRRGFGCPFDERACHAHCQSVGRRGGYCGNFRMTCYCYKN' A
#
# COMPACT_ATOMS: atom_id res chain seq x y z
N MET A 1 7.22 -46.03 -8.40
CA MET A 1 6.62 -45.03 -9.31
C MET A 1 5.40 -44.34 -8.69
N LYS A 2 4.36 -45.07 -8.28
CA LYS A 2 3.13 -44.51 -7.66
C LYS A 2 3.36 -43.84 -6.30
N VAL A 3 4.22 -44.43 -5.45
CA VAL A 3 4.56 -43.88 -4.12
C VAL A 3 5.28 -42.54 -4.19
N PHE A 4 6.11 -42.34 -5.21
CA PHE A 4 6.81 -41.07 -5.43
C PHE A 4 5.84 -39.96 -5.88
N SER A 5 4.87 -40.29 -6.74
CA SER A 5 3.80 -39.35 -7.10
C SER A 5 2.92 -38.98 -5.89
N ALA A 6 2.60 -39.94 -5.03
CA ALA A 6 1.83 -39.67 -3.81
C ALA A 6 2.60 -38.74 -2.85
N LEU A 7 3.89 -39.00 -2.62
CA LEU A 7 4.77 -38.15 -1.81
C LEU A 7 4.87 -36.72 -2.38
N PHE A 8 4.96 -36.58 -3.70
CA PHE A 8 5.04 -35.29 -4.36
C PHE A 8 3.74 -34.48 -4.21
N LEU A 9 2.58 -35.14 -4.37
CA LEU A 9 1.27 -34.50 -4.20
C LEU A 9 1.02 -34.08 -2.74
N VAL A 10 1.41 -34.91 -1.78
CA VAL A 10 1.31 -34.58 -0.35
C VAL A 10 2.24 -33.41 -0.01
N GLY A 11 3.47 -33.40 -0.53
CA GLY A 11 4.39 -32.27 -0.37
C GLY A 11 3.85 -30.96 -0.93
N LEU A 12 3.26 -31.01 -2.13
CA LEU A 12 2.58 -29.85 -2.74
C LEU A 12 1.43 -29.34 -1.86
N LEU A 13 0.57 -30.24 -1.38
CA LEU A 13 -0.55 -29.89 -0.50
C LEU A 13 -0.08 -29.22 0.80
N LEU A 14 0.96 -29.74 1.43
CA LEU A 14 1.52 -29.15 2.66
C LEU A 14 2.14 -27.77 2.40
N ALA A 15 2.81 -27.58 1.26
CA ALA A 15 3.35 -26.28 0.86
C ALA A 15 2.25 -25.24 0.59
N PHE A 16 1.16 -25.64 -0.08
CA PHE A 16 -0.01 -24.78 -0.30
C PHE A 16 -0.68 -24.36 1.02
N LEU A 17 -0.81 -25.28 1.97
CA LEU A 17 -1.38 -24.97 3.30
C LEU A 17 -0.46 -24.04 4.10
N ALA A 18 0.86 -24.24 4.06
CA ALA A 18 1.82 -23.35 4.70
C ALA A 18 1.83 -21.94 4.06
N PHE A 19 1.64 -21.85 2.74
CA PHE A 19 1.51 -20.57 2.03
C PHE A 19 0.18 -19.86 2.33
N ALA A 20 -0.92 -20.62 2.46
CA ALA A 20 -2.21 -20.07 2.88
C ALA A 20 -2.22 -19.64 4.36
N ALA A 21 -1.42 -20.31 5.19
CA ALA A 21 -1.14 -19.94 6.57
C ALA A 21 0.07 -18.99 6.69
N GLY A 22 0.49 -18.37 5.58
CA GLY A 22 1.54 -17.36 5.52
C GLY A 22 1.16 -16.13 6.33
N ASP A 23 1.48 -16.26 7.62
CA ASP A 23 1.98 -15.30 8.59
C ASP A 23 1.61 -13.84 8.31
N GLU A 24 0.91 -13.27 9.30
CA GLU A 24 1.01 -11.87 9.67
C GLU A 24 2.48 -11.56 10.07
N GLU A 25 3.42 -11.71 9.14
CA GLU A 25 4.72 -11.08 9.28
C GLU A 25 4.45 -9.59 9.28
N ASP A 26 4.75 -8.99 10.42
CA ASP A 26 5.11 -7.61 10.67
C ASP A 26 5.88 -7.02 9.48
N SER A 27 5.17 -6.70 8.42
CA SER A 27 5.65 -5.89 7.31
C SER A 27 5.35 -4.45 7.67
N SER A 28 5.89 -4.03 8.81
CA SER A 28 6.47 -2.70 9.03
C SER A 28 7.67 -2.47 8.10
N LYS A 29 7.64 -2.97 6.87
CA LYS A 29 8.33 -2.32 5.76
C LYS A 29 7.38 -1.21 5.40
N PRO A 30 7.74 0.08 5.53
CA PRO A 30 6.94 1.11 4.92
C PRO A 30 6.92 0.74 3.44
N LEU A 31 5.81 0.16 2.98
CA LEU A 31 5.42 0.24 1.59
C LEU A 31 5.68 1.70 1.30
N VAL A 32 6.62 1.98 0.40
CA VAL A 32 6.72 3.29 -0.22
C VAL A 32 5.33 3.46 -0.78
N ARG A 33 4.46 4.07 0.02
CA ARG A 33 3.10 4.38 -0.36
C ARG A 33 3.40 5.29 -1.52
N VAL A 34 3.25 4.75 -2.74
CA VAL A 34 2.97 5.55 -3.91
C VAL A 34 1.86 6.42 -3.39
N ARG A 35 2.22 7.65 -3.00
CA ARG A 35 1.30 8.60 -2.39
C ARG A 35 0.19 8.61 -3.41
N ARG A 36 -0.97 8.02 -3.10
CA ARG A 36 -2.17 8.26 -3.89
C ARG A 36 -2.25 9.76 -3.86
N GLY A 37 -1.88 10.41 -4.98
CA GLY A 37 -1.80 11.85 -5.04
C GLY A 37 -3.10 12.33 -4.43
N PHE A 38 -3.02 13.18 -3.39
CA PHE A 38 -4.18 13.63 -2.64
C PHE A 38 -5.00 14.53 -3.58
N GLY A 39 -5.54 13.98 -4.67
CA GLY A 39 -6.04 14.61 -5.88
C GLY A 39 -5.03 15.25 -6.83
N CYS A 40 -3.83 15.63 -6.42
CA CYS A 40 -2.78 16.13 -7.34
C CYS A 40 -2.40 15.05 -8.39
N PRO A 41 -2.44 15.31 -9.74
CA PRO A 41 -2.49 16.63 -10.40
C PRO A 41 -3.87 17.13 -10.85
N PHE A 42 -4.91 16.30 -10.78
CA PHE A 42 -6.21 16.58 -11.38
C PHE A 42 -7.21 17.25 -10.43
N ASP A 43 -6.99 17.14 -9.12
CA ASP A 43 -7.91 17.58 -8.07
C ASP A 43 -7.13 18.20 -6.89
N GLU A 44 -6.89 19.50 -6.99
CA GLU A 44 -6.26 20.26 -5.89
C GLU A 44 -7.16 20.35 -4.65
N ARG A 45 -8.48 20.20 -4.82
CA ARG A 45 -9.46 20.30 -3.74
C ARG A 45 -9.33 19.14 -2.76
N ALA A 46 -9.06 17.94 -3.27
CA ALA A 46 -8.76 16.79 -2.41
C ALA A 46 -7.47 17.00 -1.60
N CYS A 47 -6.46 17.68 -2.15
CA CYS A 47 -5.21 17.98 -1.43
C CYS A 47 -5.48 18.99 -0.33
N HIS A 48 -6.24 20.03 -0.64
CA HIS A 48 -6.64 21.04 0.31
C HIS A 48 -7.46 20.45 1.47
N ALA A 49 -8.49 19.65 1.16
CA ALA A 49 -9.31 18.97 2.16
C ALA A 49 -8.51 17.96 2.99
N HIS A 50 -7.59 17.23 2.37
CA HIS A 50 -6.69 16.33 3.10
C HIS A 50 -5.85 17.11 4.12
N CYS A 51 -5.24 18.23 3.72
CA CYS A 51 -4.45 19.06 4.62
C CYS A 51 -5.29 19.64 5.76
N GLN A 52 -6.54 20.02 5.52
CA GLN A 52 -7.46 20.43 6.58
C GLN A 52 -7.78 19.28 7.56
N SER A 53 -8.01 18.07 7.04
CA SER A 53 -8.31 16.90 7.88
C SER A 53 -7.18 16.53 8.85
N VAL A 54 -5.93 16.84 8.49
CA VAL A 54 -4.75 16.62 9.34
C VAL A 54 -4.39 17.85 10.20
N GLY A 55 -5.28 18.84 10.29
CA GLY A 55 -5.12 20.01 11.16
C GLY A 55 -4.23 21.13 10.60
N ARG A 56 -4.08 21.23 9.27
CA ARG A 56 -3.42 22.36 8.59
C ARG A 56 -4.46 23.34 8.03
N ARG A 57 -4.06 24.57 7.67
CA ARG A 57 -4.98 25.54 7.04
C ARG A 57 -5.47 25.09 5.66
N GLY A 58 -4.63 24.35 4.94
CA GLY A 58 -4.90 23.90 3.60
C GLY A 58 -3.63 23.36 2.94
N GLY A 59 -3.76 23.00 1.67
CA GLY A 59 -2.64 22.58 0.84
C GLY A 59 -2.86 22.85 -0.63
N TYR A 60 -1.79 22.71 -1.40
CA TYR A 60 -1.75 22.92 -2.85
C TYR A 60 -0.85 21.88 -3.54
N CYS A 61 -1.01 21.71 -4.85
CA CYS A 61 -0.15 20.83 -5.63
C CYS A 61 1.12 21.58 -6.05
N GLY A 62 2.31 21.06 -5.71
CA GLY A 62 3.59 21.67 -6.09
C GLY A 62 4.10 21.17 -7.45
N ASN A 63 5.43 21.14 -7.64
CA ASN A 63 6.02 20.93 -8.97
C ASN A 63 5.55 19.62 -9.64
N PHE A 64 5.22 19.74 -10.94
CA PHE A 64 4.53 18.73 -11.75
C PHE A 64 3.15 18.30 -11.26
N ARG A 65 2.57 19.05 -10.31
CA ARG A 65 1.29 18.78 -9.66
C ARG A 65 1.20 17.33 -9.12
N MET A 66 2.31 16.68 -8.79
CA MET A 66 2.30 15.30 -8.28
C MET A 66 2.42 15.22 -6.76
N THR A 67 2.84 16.34 -6.15
CA THR A 67 3.08 16.41 -4.71
C THR A 67 2.11 17.40 -4.07
N CYS A 68 1.34 16.95 -3.08
CA CYS A 68 0.52 17.81 -2.23
C CYS A 68 1.39 18.40 -1.10
N TYR A 69 1.38 19.72 -0.97
CA TYR A 69 2.08 20.49 0.06
C TYR A 69 1.06 21.13 1.00
N CYS A 70 1.09 20.77 2.28
CA CYS A 70 0.25 21.39 3.30
C CYS A 70 1.00 22.56 3.96
N TYR A 71 0.40 23.75 3.95
CA TYR A 71 0.95 24.92 4.65
C TYR A 71 0.35 25.05 6.06
N LYS A 72 1.15 25.60 6.99
CA LYS A 72 0.76 25.73 8.40
C LYS A 72 -0.23 26.89 8.60
N ASN A 73 -0.96 26.82 9.72
CA ASN A 73 -1.81 27.88 10.24
C ASN A 73 -1.01 29.14 10.51
#